data_AF-A0AB36YZ50-F1
#
_entry.id   AF-A0AB36YZ50-F1
#
_cell.length_a   1.000
_cell.length_b   1.000
_cell.length_c   1.000
_cell.angle_alpha   90.00
_cell.angle_beta   90.00
_cell.angle_gamma   90.00
#
_symmetry.space_group_name_H-M   'P 1'
#
loop_
_entity.id
_entity.type
_entity.pdbx_description
1 polymer ?
#
loop_
_entity_poly.entity_id
_entity_poly.type
_entity_poly.pdbx_seq_one_letter_code
_entity_poly.pdbx_strand_id
1 'polypeptide(L)'
;MAGTDYIKVSGKLEDIRVFEHREGSVQVIMKIDGVLVPNTVIPTQLYEEIEAGKHYDFYCVYKRSKNKLKNHGAVYAYKEEGGRIRSLTKLRLATPVYMMFHGAIWFAVAYVAVFLLALLPVLADHPTSGAIPVLHSYSMMGGAIPGMYFLWRAIDFWRKSADLEAWPSVAPSVVVERFSKLHR
;
A
#
# COMPACT_ATOMS: atom_id res chain seq x y z
N MET A 1 11.33 8.91 3.54
CA MET A 1 10.69 7.60 3.35
C MET A 1 9.49 7.76 2.43
N ALA A 2 9.27 6.79 1.54
CA ALA A 2 8.07 6.69 0.71
C ALA A 2 6.85 6.44 1.61
N GLY A 3 6.06 7.47 1.90
CA GLY A 3 4.83 7.33 2.67
C GLY A 3 3.71 6.72 1.84
N THR A 4 2.90 5.87 2.48
CA THR A 4 1.60 5.46 1.95
C THR A 4 0.55 6.42 2.50
N ASP A 5 -0.17 7.09 1.62
CA ASP A 5 -1.24 8.01 2.01
C ASP A 5 -2.60 7.39 1.74
N TYR A 6 -3.50 7.62 2.67
CA TYR A 6 -4.90 7.23 2.59
C TYR A 6 -5.68 8.52 2.39
N ILE A 7 -6.29 8.71 1.22
CA ILE A 7 -6.99 9.95 0.87
C ILE A 7 -8.31 9.64 0.17
N LYS A 8 -9.26 10.55 0.33
CA LYS A 8 -10.51 10.56 -0.42
C LYS A 8 -10.38 11.56 -1.56
N VAL A 9 -10.71 11.14 -2.78
CA VAL A 9 -10.73 11.98 -3.99
C VAL A 9 -12.17 12.07 -4.46
N SER A 10 -12.76 13.25 -4.30
CA SER A 10 -14.16 13.51 -4.67
C SER A 10 -14.22 14.29 -5.98
N GLY A 11 -15.18 13.95 -6.84
CA GLY A 11 -15.40 14.69 -8.08
C GLY A 11 -16.28 13.95 -9.08
N LYS A 12 -16.62 14.62 -10.17
CA LYS A 12 -17.32 14.02 -11.31
C LYS A 12 -16.33 13.20 -12.13
N LEU A 13 -16.59 11.90 -12.25
CA LEU A 13 -15.83 11.03 -13.16
C LEU A 13 -16.29 11.31 -14.59
N GLU A 14 -15.45 11.93 -15.39
CA GLU A 14 -15.76 12.26 -16.79
C GLU A 14 -15.39 11.12 -17.75
N ASP A 15 -14.27 10.46 -17.49
CA ASP A 15 -13.72 9.42 -18.35
C ASP A 15 -12.87 8.45 -17.50
N ILE A 16 -12.86 7.17 -17.89
CA ILE A 16 -12.02 6.14 -17.29
C ILE A 16 -11.50 5.22 -18.38
N ARG A 17 -10.17 5.18 -18.53
CA ARG A 17 -9.50 4.39 -19.57
C ARG A 17 -8.66 3.31 -18.95
N VAL A 18 -8.93 2.07 -19.31
CA VAL A 18 -8.08 0.93 -18.96
C VAL A 18 -6.87 0.91 -19.90
N PHE A 19 -5.68 0.75 -19.33
CA PHE A 19 -4.45 0.59 -20.12
C PHE A 19 -3.74 -0.74 -19.88
N GLU A 20 -4.02 -1.42 -18.76
CA GLU A 20 -3.46 -2.73 -18.46
C GLU A 20 -4.49 -3.55 -17.68
N HIS A 21 -4.71 -4.79 -18.11
CA HIS A 21 -5.48 -5.78 -17.34
C HIS A 21 -4.52 -6.64 -16.53
N ARG A 22 -4.81 -6.80 -15.24
CA ARG A 22 -4.09 -7.69 -14.33
C ARG A 22 -5.06 -8.72 -13.77
N GLU A 23 -4.52 -9.81 -13.24
CA GLU A 23 -5.34 -10.84 -12.61
C GLU A 23 -6.12 -10.23 -11.42
N GLY A 24 -7.44 -10.13 -11.55
CA GLY A 24 -8.35 -9.58 -10.53
C GLY A 24 -8.35 -8.04 -10.39
N SER A 25 -7.63 -7.29 -11.23
CA SER A 25 -7.65 -5.82 -11.18
C SER A 25 -7.32 -5.17 -12.54
N VAL A 26 -7.71 -3.93 -12.73
CA VAL A 26 -7.41 -3.14 -13.93
C VAL A 26 -6.61 -1.91 -13.55
N GLN A 27 -5.63 -1.55 -14.38
CA GLN A 27 -4.91 -0.29 -14.26
C GLN A 27 -5.53 0.73 -15.20
N VAL A 28 -5.90 1.87 -14.64
CA VAL A 28 -6.69 2.90 -15.30
C VAL A 28 -6.06 4.28 -15.20
N ILE A 29 -6.47 5.13 -16.13
CA ILE A 29 -6.35 6.59 -16.07
C ILE A 29 -7.77 7.13 -15.86
N MET A 30 -8.00 7.84 -14.76
CA MET A 30 -9.28 8.46 -14.45
C MET A 30 -9.24 9.95 -14.76
N LYS A 31 -10.30 10.49 -15.36
CA LYS A 31 -10.50 11.94 -15.52
C LYS A 31 -11.56 12.39 -14.52
N ILE A 32 -11.15 13.13 -13.49
CA ILE A 32 -12.04 13.59 -12.41
C ILE A 32 -11.99 15.11 -12.39
N ASP A 33 -13.13 15.78 -12.57
CA ASP A 33 -13.24 17.25 -12.64
C ASP A 33 -12.19 17.89 -13.57
N GLY A 34 -12.08 17.39 -14.80
CA GLY A 34 -11.09 17.85 -15.78
C GLY A 34 -9.64 17.36 -15.56
N VAL A 35 -9.34 16.71 -14.43
CA VAL A 35 -7.98 16.34 -14.04
C VAL A 35 -7.69 14.85 -14.32
N LEU A 36 -6.59 14.57 -15.04
CA LEU A 36 -6.15 13.20 -15.35
C LEU A 36 -5.30 12.61 -14.21
N VAL A 37 -5.81 11.57 -13.56
CA VAL A 37 -5.13 10.80 -12.52
C VAL A 37 -4.62 9.48 -13.12
N PRO A 38 -3.31 9.37 -13.44
CA PRO A 38 -2.75 8.18 -14.05
C PRO A 38 -2.43 7.10 -13.02
N ASN A 39 -2.06 5.91 -13.51
CA ASN A 39 -1.47 4.81 -12.74
C ASN A 39 -2.28 4.42 -11.50
N THR A 40 -3.60 4.32 -11.64
CA THR A 40 -4.48 3.88 -10.56
C THR A 40 -4.95 2.47 -10.81
N VAL A 41 -4.79 1.55 -9.85
CA VAL A 41 -5.36 0.20 -9.92
C VAL A 41 -6.72 0.17 -9.25
N ILE A 42 -7.67 -0.47 -9.91
CA ILE A 42 -9.01 -0.70 -9.39
C ILE A 42 -9.28 -2.21 -9.47
N PRO A 43 -9.74 -2.86 -8.39
CA PRO A 43 -10.24 -4.23 -8.46
C PRO A 43 -11.33 -4.35 -9.53
N THR A 44 -11.29 -5.39 -10.36
CA THR A 44 -12.22 -5.54 -11.51
C THR A 44 -13.68 -5.46 -11.06
N GLN A 45 -14.00 -6.08 -9.92
CA GLN A 45 -15.34 -6.06 -9.31
C GLN A 45 -15.83 -4.65 -8.96
N LEU A 46 -14.94 -3.74 -8.57
CA LEU A 46 -15.32 -2.34 -8.32
C LEU A 46 -15.38 -1.55 -9.64
N TYR A 47 -14.47 -1.83 -10.57
CA TYR A 47 -14.42 -1.16 -11.87
C TYR A 47 -15.70 -1.36 -12.67
N GLU A 48 -16.23 -2.59 -12.69
CA GLU A 48 -17.45 -2.94 -13.43
C GLU A 48 -18.71 -2.20 -12.94
N GLU A 49 -18.71 -1.72 -11.69
CA GLU A 49 -19.82 -0.96 -11.11
C GLU A 49 -19.67 0.57 -11.27
N ILE A 50 -18.52 1.05 -11.78
CA ILE A 50 -18.24 2.48 -11.93
C ILE A 50 -18.65 2.96 -13.33
N GLU A 51 -19.55 3.94 -13.37
CA GLU A 51 -20.03 4.56 -14.60
C GLU A 51 -19.50 6.00 -14.75
N ALA A 52 -19.06 6.36 -15.96
CA ALA A 52 -18.70 7.73 -16.29
C ALA A 52 -19.93 8.67 -16.29
N GLY A 53 -19.70 9.95 -16.01
CA GLY A 53 -20.72 11.00 -15.95
C GLY A 53 -21.30 11.25 -14.56
N LYS A 54 -21.00 10.40 -13.57
CA LYS A 54 -21.50 10.51 -12.19
C LYS A 54 -20.47 11.09 -11.23
N HIS A 55 -20.95 11.57 -10.08
CA HIS A 55 -20.09 12.05 -8.99
C HIS A 55 -19.75 10.91 -8.03
N TYR A 56 -18.48 10.80 -7.66
CA TYR A 56 -17.97 9.77 -6.75
C TYR A 56 -16.98 10.34 -5.74
N ASP A 57 -16.99 9.72 -4.56
CA ASP A 57 -15.89 9.77 -3.60
C ASP A 57 -15.05 8.49 -3.75
N PHE A 58 -13.85 8.59 -4.31
CA PHE A 58 -12.91 7.48 -4.40
C PHE A 58 -11.99 7.45 -3.17
N TYR A 59 -11.99 6.33 -2.45
CA TYR A 59 -11.09 6.08 -1.32
C TYR A 59 -9.84 5.39 -1.83
N CYS A 60 -8.76 6.16 -1.91
CA CYS A 60 -7.53 5.75 -2.60
C CYS A 60 -6.34 5.64 -1.64
N VAL A 61 -5.52 4.63 -1.89
CA VAL A 61 -4.22 4.45 -1.25
C VAL A 61 -3.13 4.81 -2.24
N TYR A 62 -2.38 5.86 -1.99
CA TYR A 62 -1.28 6.30 -2.86
C TYR A 62 0.08 5.96 -2.25
N LYS A 63 0.90 5.26 -3.03
CA LYS A 63 2.30 5.01 -2.69
C LYS A 63 3.15 6.09 -3.34
N ARG A 64 3.75 6.96 -2.53
CA ARG A 64 4.69 7.98 -3.00
C ARG A 64 6.08 7.39 -3.19
N SER A 65 6.74 7.73 -4.28
CA SER A 65 8.13 7.41 -4.57
C SER A 65 8.88 8.68 -4.95
N LYS A 66 10.21 8.70 -4.72
CA LYS A 66 11.08 9.78 -5.22
C LYS A 66 11.03 9.87 -6.74
N ASN A 67 10.88 8.73 -7.41
CA ASN A 67 10.61 8.69 -8.85
C ASN A 67 9.09 8.78 -9.07
N LYS A 68 8.60 9.94 -9.51
CA LYS A 68 7.17 10.19 -9.76
C LYS A 68 6.53 9.22 -10.76
N LEU A 69 7.32 8.65 -11.69
CA LEU A 69 6.83 7.63 -12.63
C LEU A 69 6.46 6.32 -11.93
N LYS A 70 7.05 6.05 -10.77
CA LYS A 70 6.76 4.88 -9.92
C LYS A 70 5.66 5.16 -8.91
N ASN A 71 5.04 6.34 -8.93
CA ASN A 71 3.89 6.61 -8.09
C ASN A 71 2.72 5.78 -8.60
N HIS A 72 1.97 5.24 -7.65
CA HIS A 72 0.88 4.34 -7.94
C HIS A 72 -0.26 4.61 -6.97
N GLY A 73 -1.47 4.68 -7.49
CA GLY A 73 -2.71 4.71 -6.72
C GLY A 73 -3.39 3.35 -6.74
N ALA A 74 -4.09 3.02 -5.67
CA ALA A 74 -5.04 1.91 -5.67
C ALA A 74 -6.37 2.40 -5.09
N VAL A 75 -7.46 2.20 -5.82
CA VAL A 75 -8.82 2.42 -5.31
C VAL A 75 -9.18 1.25 -4.41
N TYR A 76 -9.48 1.56 -3.16
CA TYR A 76 -9.89 0.59 -2.16
C TYR A 76 -11.42 0.49 -2.06
N ALA A 77 -12.09 1.63 -2.20
CA ALA A 77 -13.54 1.75 -2.15
C ALA A 77 -13.98 2.98 -2.94
N TYR A 78 -15.27 3.05 -3.26
CA TYR A 78 -15.89 4.27 -3.77
C TYR A 78 -17.27 4.49 -3.15
N LYS A 79 -17.80 5.71 -3.22
CA LYS A 79 -19.17 6.06 -2.85
C LYS A 79 -19.75 6.94 -3.95
N GLU A 80 -20.83 6.48 -4.58
CA GLU A 80 -21.63 7.30 -5.50
C GLU A 80 -22.38 8.39 -4.71
N GLU A 81 -22.72 9.50 -5.36
CA GLU A 81 -23.46 10.60 -4.75
C GLU A 81 -24.73 10.13 -4.03
N GLY A 82 -24.85 10.45 -2.73
CA GLY A 82 -25.98 10.01 -1.88
C GLY A 82 -26.02 8.49 -1.59
N GLY A 83 -25.08 7.71 -2.14
CA GLY A 83 -25.01 6.27 -1.98
C GLY A 83 -24.26 5.80 -0.73
N ARG A 84 -24.19 4.47 -0.57
CA ARG A 84 -23.35 3.81 0.44
C ARG A 84 -21.94 3.54 -0.10
N ILE A 85 -20.96 3.48 0.79
CA ILE A 85 -19.58 3.11 0.42
C ILE A 85 -19.56 1.65 -0.05
N ARG A 86 -19.01 1.44 -1.25
CA ARG A 86 -18.77 0.15 -1.87
C ARG A 86 -17.28 -0.18 -1.73
N SER A 87 -16.99 -1.22 -0.96
CA SER A 87 -15.64 -1.74 -0.76
C SER A 87 -15.66 -3.26 -0.84
N LEU A 88 -14.59 -3.87 -1.31
CA LEU A 88 -14.46 -5.32 -1.25
C LEU A 88 -14.03 -5.73 0.16
N THR A 89 -14.97 -6.30 0.93
CA THR A 89 -14.68 -6.83 2.28
C THR A 89 -13.48 -7.80 2.27
N LYS A 90 -13.31 -8.55 1.17
CA LYS A 90 -12.15 -9.43 0.96
C LYS A 90 -10.82 -8.66 1.01
N LEU A 91 -10.74 -7.45 0.45
CA LEU A 91 -9.51 -6.64 0.49
C LEU A 91 -9.19 -6.17 1.90
N ARG A 92 -10.21 -5.85 2.71
CA ARG A 92 -10.02 -5.45 4.12
C ARG A 92 -9.26 -6.50 4.93
N LEU A 93 -9.54 -7.77 4.68
CA LEU A 93 -8.91 -8.91 5.35
C LEU A 93 -7.64 -9.39 4.65
N ALA A 94 -7.67 -9.49 3.32
CA ALA A 94 -6.55 -10.02 2.56
C ALA A 94 -5.31 -9.12 2.64
N THR A 95 -5.48 -7.80 2.58
CA THR A 95 -4.34 -6.87 2.57
C THR A 95 -3.48 -6.96 3.84
N PRO A 96 -4.02 -6.92 5.08
CA PRO A 96 -3.24 -7.18 6.29
C PRO A 96 -2.56 -8.55 6.29
N VAL A 97 -3.23 -9.60 5.81
CA VAL A 97 -2.65 -10.95 5.74
C VAL A 97 -1.45 -10.97 4.81
N TYR A 98 -1.55 -10.37 3.63
CA TYR A 98 -0.41 -10.23 2.72
C TYR A 98 0.73 -9.42 3.33
N MET A 99 0.44 -8.35 4.08
CA MET A 99 1.46 -7.57 4.80
C MET A 99 2.17 -8.41 5.87
N MET A 100 1.42 -9.19 6.66
CA MET A 100 1.99 -10.09 7.67
C MET A 100 2.86 -11.19 7.03
N PHE A 101 2.41 -11.77 5.91
CA PHE A 101 3.19 -12.76 5.16
C PHE A 101 4.51 -12.19 4.66
N HIS A 102 4.49 -10.98 4.07
CA HIS A 102 5.72 -10.27 3.69
C HIS A 102 6.59 -9.95 4.92
N GLY A 103 5.98 -9.62 6.05
CA GLY A 103 6.67 -9.44 7.32
C GLY A 103 7.44 -10.68 7.76
N ALA A 104 6.84 -11.87 7.66
CA ALA A 104 7.49 -13.14 7.99
C ALA A 104 8.67 -13.45 7.07
N ILE A 105 8.53 -13.19 5.76
CA ILE A 105 9.64 -13.35 4.80
C ILE A 105 10.80 -12.41 5.17
N TRP A 106 10.52 -11.13 5.40
CA TRP A 106 11.56 -10.15 5.73
C TRP A 106 12.18 -10.40 7.10
N PHE A 107 11.42 -10.92 8.06
CA PHE A 107 11.95 -11.41 9.33
C PHE A 107 12.99 -12.52 9.08
N ALA A 108 12.65 -13.54 8.29
CA ALA A 108 13.55 -14.66 8.01
C ALA A 108 14.82 -14.22 7.26
N VAL A 109 14.69 -13.35 6.26
CA VAL A 109 15.82 -12.80 5.52
C VAL A 109 16.76 -12.01 6.44
N ALA A 110 16.20 -11.10 7.25
CA ALA A 110 17.00 -10.30 8.18
C ALA A 110 17.62 -11.15 9.29
N TYR A 111 16.92 -12.16 9.79
CA TYR A 111 17.46 -13.13 10.74
C TYR A 111 18.72 -13.79 10.18
N VAL A 112 18.65 -14.37 8.97
CA VAL A 112 19.81 -15.04 8.34
C VAL A 112 20.94 -14.06 8.08
N ALA A 113 20.63 -12.86 7.59
CA ALA A 113 21.64 -11.84 7.32
C ALA A 113 22.39 -11.43 8.59
N VAL A 114 21.67 -11.17 9.69
CA VAL A 114 22.29 -10.81 10.97
C VAL A 114 23.07 -11.98 11.56
N PHE A 115 22.58 -13.21 11.42
CA PHE A 115 23.31 -14.40 11.85
C PHE A 115 24.69 -14.49 11.17
N LEU A 116 24.73 -14.34 9.85
CA LEU A 116 25.97 -14.42 9.07
C LEU A 116 26.92 -13.27 9.38
N LEU A 117 26.40 -12.04 9.53
CA LEU A 117 27.21 -10.87 9.85
C LEU A 117 27.79 -10.90 11.27
N ALA A 118 27.03 -11.45 12.23
CA ALA A 118 27.46 -11.55 13.62
C ALA A 118 28.33 -12.79 13.90
N LEU A 119 28.43 -13.75 12.96
CA LEU A 119 29.11 -15.04 13.17
C LEU A 119 30.56 -14.90 13.62
N LEU A 120 31.39 -14.20 12.84
CA LEU A 120 32.82 -14.04 13.16
C LEU A 120 33.06 -13.20 14.42
N PRO A 121 32.40 -12.04 14.61
CA PRO A 121 32.51 -11.29 15.86
C PRO A 121 32.14 -12.10 17.10
N VAL A 122 31.02 -12.84 17.07
CA VAL A 122 30.57 -13.60 18.24
C VAL A 122 31.50 -14.78 18.54
N LEU A 123 32.04 -15.45 17.53
CA LEU A 123 33.02 -16.53 17.72
C LEU A 123 34.38 -16.03 18.23
N ALA A 124 34.72 -14.76 17.98
CA ALA A 124 35.94 -14.16 18.52
C ALA A 124 35.82 -13.84 20.03
N ASP A 125 34.63 -13.43 20.47
CA ASP A 125 34.38 -12.98 21.85
C ASP A 125 33.82 -14.07 22.78
N HIS A 126 33.33 -15.19 22.22
CA HIS A 126 32.69 -16.25 23.00
C HIS A 126 33.19 -17.65 22.66
N PRO A 127 33.28 -18.57 23.64
CA PRO A 127 33.54 -19.98 23.37
C PRO A 127 32.40 -20.57 22.52
N THR A 128 32.71 -21.59 21.72
CA THR A 128 31.79 -22.18 20.74
C THR A 128 30.47 -22.66 21.34
N SER A 129 30.48 -23.12 22.60
CA SER A 129 29.30 -23.53 23.35
C SER A 129 28.37 -22.38 23.75
N GLY A 130 28.91 -21.16 23.92
CA GLY A 130 28.16 -19.95 24.27
C GLY A 130 27.80 -19.06 23.07
N ALA A 131 28.43 -19.26 21.92
CA ALA A 131 28.25 -18.42 20.74
C ALA A 131 26.85 -18.58 20.09
N ILE A 132 26.30 -19.80 20.06
CA ILE A 132 25.03 -20.08 19.37
C ILE A 132 23.84 -19.34 20.01
N PRO A 133 23.63 -19.35 21.35
CA PRO A 133 22.58 -18.55 21.98
C PRO A 133 22.71 -17.05 21.70
N VAL A 134 23.93 -16.50 21.75
CA VAL A 134 24.19 -15.09 21.48
C VAL A 134 23.86 -14.72 20.03
N LEU A 135 24.29 -15.55 19.07
CA LEU A 135 23.97 -15.38 17.65
C LEU A 135 22.46 -15.44 17.39
N HIS A 136 21.76 -16.37 18.03
CA HIS A 136 20.32 -16.49 17.94
C HIS A 136 19.63 -15.22 18.46
N SER A 137 20.04 -14.70 19.63
CA SER A 137 19.49 -13.45 20.18
C SER A 137 19.67 -12.26 19.25
N TYR A 138 20.86 -12.03 18.69
CA TYR A 138 21.08 -10.95 17.74
C TYR A 138 20.23 -11.10 16.48
N SER A 139 20.16 -12.32 15.94
CA SER A 139 19.39 -12.62 14.74
C SER A 139 17.88 -12.43 14.96
N MET A 140 17.38 -12.81 16.14
CA MET A 140 15.99 -12.56 16.55
C MET A 140 15.69 -11.06 16.62
N MET A 141 16.57 -10.26 17.24
CA MET A 141 16.41 -8.80 17.29
C MET A 141 16.45 -8.18 15.89
N GLY A 142 17.40 -8.62 15.05
CA GLY A 142 17.54 -8.18 13.67
C GLY A 142 16.33 -8.49 12.81
N GLY A 143 15.79 -9.72 12.92
CA GLY A 143 14.57 -10.14 12.23
C GLY A 143 13.31 -9.43 12.75
N ALA A 144 13.23 -9.17 14.06
CA ALA A 144 12.06 -8.56 14.67
C ALA A 144 11.80 -7.14 14.16
N ILE A 145 12.83 -6.37 13.81
CA ILE A 145 12.68 -4.99 13.29
C ILE A 145 11.78 -4.94 12.05
N PRO A 146 12.10 -5.61 10.92
CA PRO A 146 11.22 -5.61 9.76
C PRO A 146 9.89 -6.33 10.04
N GLY A 147 9.89 -7.42 10.82
CA GLY A 147 8.65 -8.12 11.18
C GLY A 147 7.63 -7.23 11.89
N MET A 148 8.07 -6.51 12.93
CA MET A 148 7.25 -5.56 13.68
C MET A 148 6.82 -4.37 12.80
N TYR A 149 7.68 -3.90 11.90
CA TYR A 149 7.31 -2.85 10.95
C TYR A 149 6.12 -3.27 10.09
N PHE A 150 6.15 -4.46 9.48
CA PHE A 150 5.05 -4.94 8.65
C PHE A 150 3.78 -5.23 9.46
N LEU A 151 3.92 -5.77 10.68
CA LEU A 151 2.81 -5.96 11.60
C LEU A 151 2.14 -4.62 11.94
N TRP A 152 2.92 -3.59 12.27
CA TRP A 152 2.40 -2.26 12.55
C TRP A 152 1.68 -1.67 11.32
N ARG A 153 2.24 -1.81 10.12
CA ARG A 153 1.59 -1.37 8.87
C ARG A 153 0.26 -2.12 8.62
N ALA A 154 0.19 -3.41 8.92
CA ALA A 154 -1.03 -4.20 8.81
C ALA A 154 -2.12 -3.71 9.78
N ILE A 155 -1.75 -3.44 11.05
CA ILE A 155 -2.66 -2.90 12.06
C ILE A 155 -3.12 -1.48 11.69
N ASP A 156 -2.21 -0.61 11.23
CA ASP A 156 -2.53 0.75 10.77
C ASP A 156 -3.54 0.71 9.62
N PHE A 157 -3.32 -0.16 8.63
CA PHE A 157 -4.26 -0.37 7.52
C PHE A 157 -5.62 -0.86 8.01
N TRP A 158 -5.65 -1.86 8.91
CA TRP A 158 -6.90 -2.39 9.45
C TRP A 158 -7.71 -1.31 10.19
N ARG A 159 -7.05 -0.48 11.00
CA ARG A 159 -7.68 0.63 11.71
C ARG A 159 -8.23 1.68 10.74
N LYS A 160 -7.44 2.11 9.77
CA LYS A 160 -7.85 3.13 8.79
C LYS A 160 -8.94 2.63 7.84
N SER A 161 -8.94 1.36 7.49
CA SER A 161 -9.99 0.76 6.65
C SER A 161 -11.31 0.51 7.39
N ALA A 162 -11.35 0.70 8.72
CA ALA A 162 -12.56 0.60 9.52
C ALA A 162 -13.47 1.83 9.38
N ASP A 163 -12.87 3.01 9.20
CA ASP A 163 -13.57 4.28 9.00
C ASP A 163 -12.98 4.99 7.77
N LEU A 164 -13.60 4.75 6.62
CA LEU A 164 -13.18 5.35 5.36
C LEU A 164 -13.59 6.83 5.28
N GLU A 165 -14.68 7.23 5.93
CA GLU A 165 -15.16 8.62 5.86
C GLU A 165 -14.22 9.59 6.57
N ALA A 166 -13.48 9.12 7.57
CA ALA A 166 -12.41 9.87 8.24
C ALA A 166 -11.17 10.13 7.35
N TRP A 167 -11.09 9.55 6.14
CA TRP A 167 -9.96 9.78 5.25
C TRP A 167 -9.96 11.24 4.76
N PRO A 168 -8.79 11.92 4.77
CA PRO A 168 -8.70 13.31 4.37
C PRO A 168 -9.14 13.47 2.92
N SER A 169 -10.09 14.40 2.71
CA SER A 169 -10.55 14.79 1.38
C SER A 169 -9.48 15.64 0.70
N VAL A 170 -9.13 15.27 -0.53
CA VAL A 170 -8.09 15.92 -1.32
C VAL A 170 -8.61 16.14 -2.72
N ALA A 171 -8.44 17.37 -3.23
CA ALA A 171 -8.84 17.71 -4.58
C ALA A 171 -8.04 16.90 -5.63
N PRO A 172 -8.65 16.54 -6.78
CA PRO A 172 -7.97 15.81 -7.86
C PRO A 172 -6.67 16.49 -8.34
N SER A 173 -6.62 17.82 -8.37
CA SER A 173 -5.43 18.60 -8.75
C SER A 173 -4.22 18.31 -7.86
N VAL A 174 -4.42 18.21 -6.55
CA VAL A 174 -3.39 17.89 -5.55
C VAL A 174 -2.91 16.44 -5.68
N VAL A 175 -3.74 15.55 -6.21
CA VAL A 175 -3.33 14.18 -6.53
C VAL A 175 -2.37 14.19 -7.71
N VAL A 176 -2.65 14.95 -8.77
CA VAL A 176 -1.81 15.02 -9.98
C VAL A 176 -0.44 15.66 -9.74
N GLU A 177 -0.32 16.61 -8.82
CA GLU A 177 0.98 17.15 -8.41
C GLU A 177 1.97 16.05 -7.98
N ARG A 178 1.43 14.94 -7.45
CA ARG A 178 2.21 13.77 -7.04
C ARG A 178 2.71 13.00 -8.25
N PHE A 179 1.98 13.00 -9.36
CA PHE A 179 2.35 12.32 -10.61
C PHE A 179 3.05 13.24 -11.63
N SER A 180 3.20 14.54 -11.34
CA SER A 180 3.46 15.65 -12.29
C SER A 180 4.68 15.60 -13.23
N LYS A 181 5.45 14.51 -13.29
CA LYS A 181 6.35 14.28 -14.42
C LYS A 181 5.64 13.65 -15.63
N LEU A 182 4.43 13.12 -15.48
CA LEU A 182 3.69 12.42 -16.55
C LEU A 182 2.91 13.33 -17.49
N HIS A 183 2.64 14.59 -17.12
CA HIS A 183 1.73 15.48 -17.86
C HIS A 183 2.21 16.93 -17.91
N ARG A 184 3.45 17.15 -18.35
CA ARG A 184 3.88 18.45 -18.90
C ARG A 184 3.91 18.35 -20.41
#